data_AF-A0A5Q4VHF5-F1
#
_entry.id   AF-A0A5Q4VHF5-F1
#
_cell.length_a   1.000
_cell.length_b   1.000
_cell.length_c   1.000
_cell.angle_alpha   90.00
_cell.angle_beta   90.00
_cell.angle_gamma   90.00
#
_symmetry.space_group_name_H-M   'P 1'
#
loop_
_entity.id
_entity.type
_entity.pdbx_description
1 polymer ?
#
loop_
_entity_poly.entity_id
_entity_poly.type
_entity_poly.pdbx_seq_one_letter_code
_entity_poly.pdbx_strand_id
1 'polypeptide(L)' 'MDHLKTLKKNGETFTLAMVDPPSYSSARDKGKTFDIAEDHPELLHRVLDVMEKDGTVFFPPTIRPLSP' A
#
# COMPACT_ATOMS: atom_id res chain seq x y z
N MET A 1 9.99 -9.40 -3.95
CA MET A 1 9.02 -9.86 -4.96
C MET A 1 7.70 -9.20 -4.62
N ASP A 2 7.12 -8.46 -5.55
CA ASP A 2 5.95 -7.59 -5.33
C ASP A 2 4.68 -8.42 -5.58
N HIS A 3 4.02 -8.87 -4.51
CA HIS A 3 2.88 -9.80 -4.57
C HIS A 3 1.73 -9.29 -5.44
N LEU A 4 1.48 -7.98 -5.43
CA LEU A 4 0.43 -7.32 -6.23
C LEU A 4 0.69 -7.47 -7.74
N LYS A 5 1.95 -7.47 -8.19
CA LYS A 5 2.31 -7.70 -9.60
C LYS A 5 1.97 -9.11 -10.06
N THR A 6 2.07 -10.10 -9.18
CA THR A 6 1.71 -11.48 -9.48
C THR A 6 0.19 -11.61 -9.63
N LEU A 7 -0.58 -11.03 -8.72
CA LEU A 7 -2.05 -11.03 -8.77
C LEU A 7 -2.56 -10.39 -10.07
N LYS A 8 -2.00 -9.22 -10.44
CA LYS A 8 -2.29 -8.57 -11.73
C LYS A 8 -2.00 -9.49 -12.92
N LYS A 9 -0.84 -10.16 -12.92
CA LYS A 9 -0.44 -11.08 -14.00
C LYS A 9 -1.40 -12.27 -14.12
N ASN A 10 -1.99 -12.72 -13.01
CA ASN A 10 -2.95 -13.81 -12.97
C ASN A 10 -4.38 -13.37 -13.33
N GLY A 11 -4.62 -12.07 -13.52
CA GLY A 11 -5.97 -11.51 -13.75
C GLY A 11 -6.85 -11.53 -12.51
N GLU A 12 -6.26 -11.67 -11.32
CA GLU A 12 -6.98 -11.62 -10.05
C GLU A 12 -7.36 -10.16 -9.75
N THR A 13 -8.62 -9.96 -9.37
CA THR A 13 -9.16 -8.64 -9.04
C THR A 13 -9.97 -8.66 -7.75
N PHE A 14 -10.05 -7.51 -7.08
CA PHE A 14 -10.72 -7.36 -5.79
C PHE A 14 -11.79 -6.27 -5.85
N THR A 15 -12.92 -6.50 -5.19
CA THR A 15 -14.01 -5.52 -5.01
C THR A 15 -13.81 -4.65 -3.77
N LEU A 16 -13.04 -5.14 -2.80
CA LEU A 16 -12.77 -4.46 -1.53
C LEU A 16 -11.31 -4.70 -1.11
N ALA A 17 -10.58 -3.62 -0.82
CA ALA A 17 -9.26 -3.66 -0.23
C ALA A 17 -9.20 -2.82 1.05
N MET A 18 -8.60 -3.37 2.09
CA MET A 18 -8.21 -2.63 3.29
C MET A 18 -6.70 -2.52 3.30
N VAL A 19 -6.19 -1.31 3.13
CA VAL A 19 -4.76 -1.02 3.04
C VAL A 19 -4.38 -0.24 4.29
N ASP A 20 -3.82 -0.94 5.27
CA ASP A 20 -3.25 -0.32 6.45
C ASP A 20 -1.77 -0.02 6.17
N PRO A 21 -1.38 1.24 5.90
CA PRO A 21 0.02 1.56 5.74
C PRO A 21 0.74 1.35 7.09
N PRO A 22 1.82 0.54 7.15
CA PRO A 22 2.59 0.44 8.38
C PRO A 22 3.14 1.82 8.74
N SER A 23 3.03 2.22 10.01
CA SER A 23 3.45 3.56 10.46
C SER A 23 4.97 3.82 10.42
N TYR A 24 5.80 2.80 10.15
CA TYR A 24 7.24 2.95 9.85
C TYR A 24 7.74 1.60 9.32
N SER A 25 8.07 1.49 8.03
CA SER A 25 8.85 0.34 7.54
C SER A 25 10.32 0.72 7.56
N SER A 26 11.01 0.47 8.67
CA SER A 26 12.47 0.39 8.61
C SER A 26 12.84 -0.90 7.88
N ALA A 27 12.73 -0.92 6.55
CA ALA A 27 13.50 -1.82 5.71
C ALA A 27 14.97 -1.41 5.78
N ARG A 28 15.57 -1.58 6.96
CA ARG A 28 16.97 -1.28 7.27
C ARG A 28 17.96 -2.20 6.56
N ASP A 29 17.50 -3.00 5.60
CA ASP A 29 18.32 -4.06 5.02
C ASP A 29 18.89 -3.73 3.63
N LYS A 30 18.49 -2.64 2.95
CA LYS A 30 19.05 -2.29 1.62
C LYS A 30 19.12 -0.79 1.28
N GLY A 31 19.49 0.07 2.24
CA GLY A 31 19.91 1.45 1.93
C GLY A 31 18.89 2.35 1.22
N LYS A 32 17.60 1.99 1.24
CA LYS A 32 16.50 2.83 0.75
C LYS A 32 15.62 3.18 1.94
N THR A 33 15.66 4.44 2.34
CA THR A 33 14.66 5.06 3.21
C THR A 33 13.33 5.04 2.46
N PHE A 34 12.38 4.25 2.94
CA PHE A 34 10.99 4.29 2.49
C PHE A 34 10.29 5.37 3.31
N ASP A 35 10.05 6.54 2.71
CA ASP A 35 9.28 7.59 3.38
C ASP A 35 7.81 7.35 3.04
N ILE A 36 7.03 6.99 4.05
CA ILE A 36 5.58 6.80 3.95
C ILE A 36 4.90 8.03 3.33
N ALA A 37 5.38 9.24 3.57
CA ALA A 37 4.82 10.45 2.96
C ALA A 37 5.10 10.55 1.46
N GLU A 38 6.22 10.02 0.97
CA GLU A 38 6.63 10.11 -0.44
C GLU A 38 6.30 8.85 -1.26
N ASP A 39 6.26 7.67 -0.64
CA ASP A 39 6.12 6.36 -1.30
C ASP A 39 4.68 5.79 -1.25
N HIS A 40 3.78 6.36 -0.45
CA HIS A 40 2.36 5.97 -0.43
C HIS A 40 1.65 6.01 -1.78
N PRO A 41 1.92 6.99 -2.68
CA PRO A 41 1.33 7.00 -4.00
C PRO A 41 1.64 5.73 -4.80
N GLU A 42 2.86 5.18 -4.69
CA GLU A 42 3.23 3.99 -5.46
C GLU A 42 2.52 2.73 -4.93
N LEU A 43 2.38 2.59 -3.61
CA LEU A 43 1.63 1.50 -3.00
C LEU A 43 0.16 1.54 -3.42
N LEU A 44 -0.47 2.73 -3.35
CA LEU A 44 -1.87 2.89 -3.71
C LEU A 44 -2.11 2.61 -5.20
N HIS A 45 -1.22 3.07 -6.09
CA HIS A 45 -1.29 2.74 -7.52
C HIS A 45 -1.25 1.23 -7.77
N ARG A 46 -0.37 0.50 -7.07
CA ARG A 46 -0.27 -0.97 -7.22
C ARG A 46 -1.50 -1.70 -6.68
N VAL A 47 -2.15 -1.16 -5.64
CA VAL A 47 -3.42 -1.70 -5.14
C VAL A 47 -4.54 -1.45 -6.15
N LEU A 48 -4.67 -0.23 -6.66
CA LEU A 48 -5.70 0.11 -7.66
C LEU A 48 -5.56 -0.71 -8.94
N ASP A 49 -4.34 -1.10 -9.31
CA ASP A 49 -4.02 -1.96 -10.45
C ASP A 49 -4.62 -3.37 -10.38
N VAL A 50 -5.03 -3.83 -9.19
CA VAL A 50 -5.70 -5.12 -8.96
C VAL A 50 -7.13 -4.95 -8.45
N MET A 51 -7.67 -3.73 -8.45
CA MET A 51 -9.08 -3.51 -8.10
C MET A 51 -9.96 -3.63 -9.34
N GLU A 52 -11.16 -4.13 -9.14
CA GLU A 52 -12.21 -4.03 -10.15
C GLU A 52 -12.61 -2.57 -10.36
N LYS A 53 -13.22 -2.30 -11.52
CA LYS A 53 -13.92 -1.04 -11.76
C LYS A 53 -15.03 -0.90 -10.71
N ASP A 54 -15.09 0.24 -10.04
CA ASP A 54 -16.02 0.54 -8.93
C ASP A 54 -15.73 -0.19 -7.60
N GLY A 55 -14.56 -0.85 -7.48
CA GLY A 55 -14.08 -1.40 -6.22
C GLY A 55 -13.76 -0.34 -5.16
N THR A 56 -13.86 -0.70 -3.89
CA THR A 56 -13.62 0.20 -2.76
C THR A 56 -12.28 -0.07 -2.09
N VAL A 57 -11.50 0.99 -1.83
CA VAL A 57 -10.25 0.91 -1.06
C VAL A 57 -10.37 1.73 0.22
N PHE A 58 -10.22 1.09 1.38
CA PHE A 58 -10.08 1.75 2.66
C PHE A 58 -8.60 1.99 2.98
N PHE A 59 -8.24 3.27 3.11
CA PHE A 59 -6.89 3.72 3.43
C PHE A 59 -6.93 4.66 4.64
N PRO A 60 -6.90 4.13 5.88
CA PRO A 60 -6.91 4.97 7.07
C PRO A 60 -5.60 5.78 7.17
N PRO A 61 -5.65 7.07 7.56
CA PRO A 61 -4.44 7.81 7.85
C PRO A 61 -3.78 7.23 9.11
N THR A 62 -2.47 6.99 9.06
CA THR A 62 -1.69 6.71 10.27
C THR A 62 -1.72 7.96 11.17
N ILE A 63 -2.39 7.87 12.31
CA ILE A 63 -2.35 8.90 13.35
C ILE A 63 -1.16 8.57 14.24
N ARG A 64 -0.06 9.32 14.12
CA ARG A 64 1.00 9.25 15.14
C ARG A 64 0.41 9.81 16.44
N PRO A 65 0.56 9.14 17.60
CA PRO A 65 0.23 9.77 18.86
C PRO A 65 1.08 11.04 18.98
N LEU A 66 0.44 12.18 19.18
CA LEU A 66 1.13 13.39 19.59
C LEU A 66 1.83 13.04 20.91
N SER A 67 3.16 13.04 20.93
CA SER A 67 3.90 12.98 22.18
C SER A 67 3.40 14.12 23.08
N PRO A 68 3.05 13.86 24.35
CA PRO A 68 2.59 14.91 25.27
C PRO A 68 3.66 15.97 25.52
#